data_AF-A0A6B3GNY3-F1
#
_entry.id   AF-A0A6B3GNY3-F1
#
_cell.length_a   1.000
_cell.length_b   1.000
_cell.length_c   1.000
_cell.angle_alpha   90.00
_cell.angle_beta   90.00
_cell.angle_gamma   90.00
#
_symmetry.space_group_name_H-M   'P 1'
#
loop_
_entity.id
_entity.type
_entity.pdbx_description
1 polymer ?
#
loop_
_entity_poly.entity_id
_entity_poly.type
_entity_poly.pdbx_seq_one_letter_code
_entity_poly.pdbx_strand_id
1 'polypeptide(L)'
;PFNLARRFASLDLISGGRAGWNVVTSFDTGTAKNFGLDEHLDYATRYGRALEFVEVARGLWDSYEDDAFPADVERGVFLDPQRLHALDHEGEHFKVAGPLNVSRSAQGQPV
;
A
#
# COMPACT_ATOMS: atom_id res chain seq x y z
N PRO A 1 -7.05 -0.88 1.11
CA PRO A 1 -5.62 -0.91 0.71
C PRO A 1 -4.82 0.34 1.08
N PHE A 2 -5.23 1.54 0.62
CA PHE A 2 -4.44 2.78 0.75
C PHE A 2 -3.93 3.10 2.17
N ASN A 3 -4.82 3.09 3.17
CA ASN A 3 -4.44 3.36 4.55
C ASN A 3 -3.44 2.35 5.12
N LEU A 4 -3.55 1.07 4.73
CA LEU A 4 -2.62 0.04 5.19
C LEU A 4 -1.25 0.23 4.53
N ALA A 5 -1.22 0.43 3.20
CA ALA A 5 -0.01 0.71 2.45
C ALA A 5 0.76 1.90 3.05
N ARG A 6 0.05 3.00 3.36
CA ARG A 6 0.62 4.18 4.02
C ARG A 6 1.25 3.87 5.38
N ARG A 7 0.52 3.13 6.24
CA ARG A 7 1.00 2.76 7.59
C ARG A 7 2.24 1.88 7.52
N PHE A 8 2.24 0.90 6.62
CA PHE A 8 3.38 0.01 6.43
C PHE A 8 4.58 0.76 5.84
N ALA A 9 4.39 1.63 4.84
CA ALA A 9 5.47 2.46 4.31
C ALA A 9 6.08 3.36 5.40
N SER A 10 5.24 3.96 6.25
CA SER A 10 5.71 4.77 7.39
C SER A 10 6.47 3.94 8.43
N LEU A 11 5.93 2.78 8.83
CA LEU A 11 6.61 1.86 9.74
C LEU A 11 7.96 1.47 9.17
N ASP A 12 8.00 1.21 7.88
CA ASP A 12 9.19 0.73 7.22
C ASP A 12 10.31 1.78 7.16
N LEU A 13 9.97 3.02 6.81
CA LEU A 13 10.87 4.16 6.90
C LEU A 13 11.41 4.36 8.32
N ILE A 14 10.53 4.34 9.33
CA ILE A 14 10.92 4.54 10.74
C ILE A 14 11.79 3.38 11.24
N SER A 15 11.53 2.15 10.76
CA SER A 15 12.29 0.97 11.15
C SER A 15 13.64 0.83 10.46
N GLY A 16 13.87 1.60 9.38
CA GLY A 16 15.04 1.50 8.52
C GLY A 16 15.00 0.28 7.60
N GLY A 17 13.85 -0.06 7.01
CA GLY A 17 13.73 -1.22 6.11
C GLY A 17 13.65 -2.55 6.85
N ARG A 18 12.89 -2.62 7.95
CA ARG A 18 12.76 -3.83 8.79
C ARG A 18 11.32 -4.21 9.08
N ALA A 19 10.36 -3.58 8.40
CA ALA A 19 8.97 -3.97 8.50
C ALA A 19 8.71 -5.21 7.64
N GLY A 20 7.87 -6.11 8.15
CA GLY A 20 7.31 -7.22 7.39
C GLY A 20 5.80 -7.32 7.59
N TRP A 21 5.09 -7.81 6.58
CA TRP A 21 3.64 -7.95 6.56
C TRP A 21 3.21 -9.40 6.35
N ASN A 22 2.77 -10.05 7.43
CA ASN A 22 2.04 -11.31 7.33
C ASN A 22 0.57 -11.07 6.90
N VAL A 23 0.25 -11.39 5.65
CA VAL A 23 -1.09 -11.20 5.08
C VAL A 23 -2.03 -12.29 5.61
N VAL A 24 -3.13 -11.89 6.26
CA VAL A 24 -4.16 -12.79 6.79
C VAL A 24 -5.55 -12.38 6.33
N THR A 25 -6.42 -13.35 6.05
CA THR A 25 -7.79 -13.13 5.57
C THR A 25 -8.86 -13.22 6.67
N SER A 26 -8.44 -13.49 7.91
CA SER A 26 -9.26 -13.76 9.11
C SER A 26 -10.27 -14.90 8.94
N PHE A 27 -10.57 -15.65 10.00
CA PHE A 27 -11.49 -16.80 9.92
C PHE A 27 -12.40 -16.96 11.15
N ASP A 28 -12.16 -16.23 12.23
CA ASP A 28 -12.91 -16.34 13.47
C ASP A 28 -14.29 -15.68 13.36
N THR A 29 -15.33 -16.34 13.85
CA THR A 29 -16.73 -15.89 13.66
C THR A 29 -17.06 -14.54 14.33
N GLY A 30 -16.23 -14.08 15.27
CA GLY A 30 -16.43 -12.81 15.97
C GLY A 30 -15.92 -11.59 15.20
N THR A 31 -14.84 -11.72 14.42
CA THR A 31 -14.18 -10.58 13.78
C THR A 31 -15.08 -9.86 12.78
N ALA A 32 -15.81 -10.57 11.92
CA ALA A 32 -16.66 -9.96 10.88
C ALA A 32 -17.62 -8.89 11.44
N LYS A 33 -18.22 -9.18 12.61
CA LYS A 33 -19.19 -8.31 13.28
C LYS A 33 -18.61 -6.98 13.76
N ASN A 34 -17.32 -6.95 14.08
CA ASN A 34 -16.62 -5.72 14.45
C ASN A 34 -16.28 -4.83 13.24
N PHE A 35 -16.38 -5.37 12.02
CA PHE A 35 -16.05 -4.68 10.78
C PHE A 35 -17.27 -4.53 9.85
N GLY A 36 -18.48 -4.59 10.42
CA GLY A 36 -19.73 -4.27 9.73
C GLY A 36 -20.29 -5.38 8.84
N LEU A 37 -19.86 -6.63 9.06
CA LEU A 37 -20.39 -7.81 8.37
C LEU A 37 -21.02 -8.77 9.39
N ASP A 38 -22.15 -9.38 9.05
CA ASP A 38 -22.78 -10.38 9.92
C ASP A 38 -21.93 -11.67 10.02
N GLU A 39 -21.32 -12.05 8.90
CA GLU A 39 -20.46 -13.23 8.73
C GLU A 39 -19.27 -12.91 7.81
N HIS A 40 -18.28 -13.81 7.77
CA HIS A 40 -17.18 -13.69 6.81
C HIS A 40 -17.65 -13.94 5.39
N LEU A 41 -17.00 -13.26 4.44
CA LEU A 41 -17.12 -13.61 3.02
C LEU A 41 -16.70 -15.07 2.80
N ASP A 42 -17.21 -15.70 1.75
CA ASP A 42 -16.81 -17.06 1.40
C ASP A 42 -15.30 -17.14 1.09
N TYR A 43 -14.76 -18.36 1.08
CA TYR A 43 -13.33 -18.59 0.89
C TYR A 43 -12.80 -17.95 -0.41
N ALA A 44 -13.48 -18.15 -1.54
CA ALA A 44 -13.01 -17.67 -2.83
C ALA A 44 -12.98 -16.14 -2.85
N THR A 45 -14.06 -15.50 -2.39
CA THR A 45 -14.15 -14.04 -2.32
C THR A 45 -13.11 -13.44 -1.35
N ARG A 46 -12.87 -14.06 -0.18
CA ARG A 46 -11.84 -13.57 0.75
C ARG A 46 -10.45 -13.57 0.14
N TYR A 47 -10.08 -14.64 -0.54
CA TYR A 47 -8.75 -14.77 -1.13
C TYR A 47 -8.59 -13.93 -2.40
N GLY A 48 -9.63 -13.82 -3.24
CA GLY A 48 -9.63 -12.90 -4.39
C GLY A 48 -9.46 -11.45 -3.95
N ARG A 49 -10.24 -11.03 -2.95
CA ARG A 49 -10.10 -9.71 -2.35
C ARG A 49 -8.76 -9.47 -1.67
N ALA A 50 -8.18 -10.49 -1.05
CA ALA A 50 -6.86 -10.37 -0.44
C ALA A 50 -5.75 -10.20 -1.48
N LEU A 51 -5.82 -10.95 -2.59
CA LEU A 51 -4.88 -10.82 -3.71
C LEU A 51 -4.93 -9.40 -4.27
N GLU A 52 -6.12 -8.90 -4.62
CA GLU A 52 -6.28 -7.54 -5.15
C GLU A 52 -5.82 -6.48 -4.12
N PHE A 53 -6.06 -6.71 -2.82
CA PHE A 53 -5.57 -5.80 -1.79
C PHE A 53 -4.04 -5.70 -1.81
N VAL A 54 -3.35 -6.83 -1.93
CA VAL A 54 -1.88 -6.87 -1.98
C VAL A 54 -1.37 -6.21 -3.26
N GLU A 55 -2.00 -6.44 -4.41
CA GLU A 55 -1.66 -5.79 -5.68
C GLU A 55 -1.75 -4.26 -5.57
N VAL A 56 -2.88 -3.75 -5.04
CA VAL A 56 -3.06 -2.31 -4.79
C VAL A 56 -2.02 -1.78 -3.81
N ALA A 57 -1.71 -2.50 -2.73
CA ALA A 57 -0.71 -2.06 -1.75
C ALA A 57 0.70 -1.96 -2.38
N ARG A 58 1.09 -2.95 -3.18
CA ARG A 58 2.38 -2.98 -3.88
C ARG A 58 2.48 -1.87 -4.91
N GLY A 59 1.45 -1.67 -5.74
CA GLY A 59 1.41 -0.57 -6.69
C GLY A 59 1.49 0.81 -6.03
N LEU A 60 0.88 0.98 -4.85
CA LEU A 60 1.03 2.21 -4.07
C LEU A 60 2.46 2.40 -3.52
N TRP A 61 3.15 1.34 -3.10
CA TRP A 61 4.55 1.47 -2.66
C TRP A 61 5.50 1.82 -3.82
N ASP A 62 5.10 1.54 -5.06
CA ASP A 62 5.82 1.91 -6.27
C ASP A 62 5.40 3.28 -6.85
N SER A 63 4.63 4.10 -6.13
CA SER A 63 4.21 5.43 -6.61
C SER A 63 5.37 6.42 -6.82
N TYR A 64 6.49 6.22 -6.15
CA TYR A 64 7.71 6.99 -6.39
C TYR A 64 8.80 6.06 -6.93
N GLU A 65 9.49 6.48 -7.99
CA GLU A 65 10.73 5.84 -8.41
C GLU A 65 11.85 6.08 -7.39
N ASP A 66 12.93 5.32 -7.53
CA ASP A 66 14.18 5.63 -6.84
C ASP A 66 14.64 7.06 -7.24
N ASP A 67 15.20 7.79 -6.27
CA ASP A 67 15.64 9.19 -6.42
C ASP A 67 14.55 10.20 -6.85
N ALA A 68 13.26 9.90 -6.65
CA ALA A 68 12.18 10.87 -6.90
C ALA A 68 12.34 12.18 -6.11
N PHE A 69 13.11 12.19 -5.03
CA PHE A 69 13.35 13.36 -4.18
C PHE A 69 14.81 13.83 -4.24
N PRO A 70 15.24 14.53 -5.31
CA PRO A 70 16.61 15.01 -5.43
C PRO A 70 16.97 16.08 -4.39
N ALA A 71 15.97 16.79 -3.82
CA ALA A 71 16.16 17.85 -2.82
C ALA A 71 17.24 18.89 -3.22
N ASP A 72 17.26 19.27 -4.50
CA ASP A 72 18.22 20.20 -5.09
C ASP A 72 17.84 21.65 -4.77
N VAL A 73 18.55 22.24 -3.80
CA VAL A 73 18.31 23.61 -3.33
C VAL A 73 18.72 24.65 -4.38
N GLU A 74 19.77 24.39 -5.15
CA GLU A 74 20.26 25.35 -6.17
C GLU A 74 19.27 25.50 -7.32
N ARG A 75 18.65 24.39 -7.73
CA ARG A 75 17.62 24.36 -8.78
C ARG A 75 16.21 24.58 -8.26
N GLY A 76 16.01 24.57 -6.93
CA GLY A 76 14.68 24.69 -6.30
C GLY A 76 13.78 23.47 -6.55
N VAL A 77 14.35 22.28 -6.72
CA VAL A 77 13.62 21.04 -7.06
C VAL A 77 13.64 20.08 -5.87
N PHE A 78 12.48 19.92 -5.22
CA PHE A 78 12.33 18.96 -4.11
C PHE A 78 11.95 17.55 -4.60
N LEU A 79 11.04 17.48 -5.57
CA LEU A 79 10.46 16.27 -6.14
C LEU A 79 10.55 16.36 -7.67
N ASP A 80 10.99 15.28 -8.31
CA ASP A 80 10.88 15.11 -9.77
C ASP A 80 9.48 14.58 -10.11
N PRO A 81 8.60 15.39 -10.74
CA PRO A 81 7.24 14.96 -11.05
C PRO A 81 7.19 13.86 -12.11
N GLN A 82 8.25 13.65 -12.90
CA GLN A 82 8.31 12.56 -13.88
C GLN A 82 8.52 11.20 -13.21
N ARG A 83 8.95 11.20 -11.94
CA ARG A 83 9.20 10.01 -11.10
C ARG A 83 8.07 9.73 -10.11
N LEU A 84 6.93 10.41 -10.25
CA LEU A 84 5.73 10.23 -9.45
C LEU A 84 4.61 9.67 -10.32
N HIS A 85 4.11 8.49 -9.95
CA HIS A 85 3.15 7.74 -10.73
C HIS A 85 1.87 7.51 -9.93
N ALA A 86 0.73 7.86 -10.52
CA ALA A 86 -0.57 7.43 -10.02
C ALA A 86 -0.70 5.91 -10.15
N LEU A 87 -1.54 5.31 -9.29
CA LEU A 87 -1.83 3.88 -9.38
C LEU A 87 -2.96 3.60 -10.38
N ASP A 88 -4.01 4.42 -10.37
CA ASP A 88 -5.21 4.32 -11.20
C ASP A 88 -5.79 2.90 -11.30
N HIS A 89 -5.83 2.18 -10.17
CA HIS A 89 -6.36 0.82 -10.08
C HIS A 89 -7.88 0.83 -10.07
N GLU A 90 -8.48 0.05 -10.97
CA GLU A 90 -9.91 -0.26 -11.00
C GLU A 90 -10.11 -1.77 -11.11
N GLY A 91 -10.37 -2.43 -9.99
CA GLY A 91 -10.59 -3.88 -9.90
C GLY A 91 -11.97 -4.24 -9.36
N GLU A 92 -12.15 -5.53 -9.09
CA GLU A 92 -13.42 -6.09 -8.63
C GLU A 92 -13.82 -5.58 -7.23
N HIS A 93 -12.84 -5.44 -6.34
CA HIS A 93 -13.08 -5.09 -4.94
C HIS A 93 -12.60 -3.68 -4.57
N PHE A 94 -11.67 -3.09 -5.32
CA PHE A 94 -11.10 -1.79 -5.01
C PHE A 94 -10.99 -0.88 -6.24
N LYS A 95 -11.20 0.42 -5.99
CA LYS A 95 -10.93 1.51 -6.93
C LYS A 95 -10.07 2.55 -6.23
N VAL A 96 -8.83 2.72 -6.67
CA VAL A 96 -7.81 3.52 -5.97
C VAL A 96 -6.95 4.30 -6.96
N ALA A 97 -7.04 5.63 -6.93
CA ALA A 97 -6.28 6.50 -7.83
C ALA A 97 -4.78 6.55 -7.52
N GLY A 98 -4.37 6.59 -6.24
CA GLY A 98 -3.00 6.96 -5.89
C GLY A 98 -2.67 8.41 -6.30
N PRO A 99 -1.39 8.81 -6.34
CA PRO A 99 -0.23 8.09 -5.81
C PRO A 99 -0.29 7.92 -4.28
N LEU A 100 0.59 7.09 -3.73
CA LEU A 100 0.82 7.09 -2.29
C LEU A 100 1.46 8.42 -1.86
N ASN A 101 1.11 8.90 -0.66
CA ASN A 101 1.63 10.15 -0.11
C ASN A 101 2.80 9.94 0.87
N VAL A 102 3.56 8.85 0.69
CA VAL A 102 4.74 8.48 1.50
C VAL A 102 5.83 8.02 0.54
N SER A 103 7.06 8.48 0.74
CA SER A 103 8.20 8.09 -0.08
C SER A 103 8.52 6.61 0.05
N ARG A 104 9.13 6.04 -0.98
CA ARG A 104 9.65 4.66 -0.98
C ARG A 104 10.70 4.48 0.13
N SER A 105 10.68 3.32 0.79
CA SER A 105 11.72 2.92 1.74
C SER A 105 12.89 2.20 1.03
N ALA A 106 14.00 1.97 1.74
CA ALA A 106 15.15 1.26 1.17
C ALA A 106 14.85 -0.18 0.71
N GLN A 107 13.89 -0.86 1.33
CA GLN A 107 13.45 -2.20 0.88
C GLN A 107 12.38 -2.13 -0.21
N GLY A 108 11.85 -0.95 -0.52
CA GLY A 108 10.78 -0.72 -1.50
C GLY A 108 9.42 -1.18 -0.99
N GLN A 109 9.31 -2.48 -0.68
CA GLN A 109 8.09 -3.12 -0.20
C GLN A 109 8.41 -3.99 1.03
N PRO A 110 7.59 -3.93 2.10
CA PRO A 110 7.70 -4.84 3.23
C PRO A 110 7.67 -6.32 2.87
N VAL A 111 8.54 -7.09 3.55
CA VAL A 111 8.69 -8.56 3.39
C VAL A 111 7.47 -9.31 3.89
#